data_AF-A0A2Z6MML3-F1
#
_entry.id   AF-A0A2Z6MML3-F1
#
_cell.length_a   1.000
_cell.length_b   1.000
_cell.length_c   1.000
_cell.angle_alpha   90.00
_cell.angle_beta   90.00
_cell.angle_gamma   90.00
#
_symmetry.space_group_name_H-M   'P 1'
#
loop_
_entity.id
_entity.type
_entity.pdbx_description
1 polymer ?
#
loop_
_entity_poly.entity_id
_entity_poly.type
_entity_poly.pdbx_seq_one_letter_code
_entity_poly.pdbx_strand_id
1 'polypeptide(L)'
;MLQKEKEKLYKKIHELERGLDAKQALELEIEQLRGALQVMNHIGDTDLEEKKKLEAIKMDLQEKEEELEGEEALLQSLIIKERKSNDELQDARKKLISWIGCPNARAAISVKMMGKLAIKPFEEAAKRKFSDEVNVKPATKKTISNEAKELRSHWEQYLRDPKWHPFKIVLDKGNPKEILDLEDEKLRSLKNELGDEVHDAVATALKELNEYNPSGRYQIPELWNYKEGRKASLKECVSYLLKQWKQHKSNKRNTCSGVGNKVCHSYREARGEFVCCCSCYYGYDQPMLWDSDPLRDIFV
;
A
#
# COMPACT_ATOMS: atom_id res chain seq x y z
N MET A 1 18.21 -11.98 5.50
CA MET A 1 18.17 -10.71 4.73
C MET A 1 17.41 -9.64 5.48
N LEU A 2 16.14 -9.86 5.85
CA LEU A 2 15.30 -8.88 6.56
C LEU A 2 15.93 -8.27 7.82
N GLN A 3 16.57 -9.08 8.67
CA GLN A 3 17.23 -8.58 9.90
C GLN A 3 18.37 -7.60 9.59
N LYS A 4 19.17 -7.90 8.55
CA LYS A 4 20.30 -7.06 8.12
C LYS A 4 19.82 -5.76 7.46
N GLU A 5 18.70 -5.78 6.76
CA GLU A 5 18.08 -4.58 6.19
C GLU A 5 17.46 -3.71 7.29
N LYS A 6 16.78 -4.33 8.27
CA LYS A 6 16.24 -3.65 9.45
C LYS A 6 17.33 -2.95 10.27
N GLU A 7 18.46 -3.62 10.51
CA GLU A 7 19.63 -3.01 11.18
C GLU A 7 20.21 -1.84 10.38
N LYS A 8 20.27 -1.93 9.05
CA LYS A 8 20.71 -0.81 8.20
C LYS A 8 19.78 0.39 8.32
N LEU A 9 18.47 0.15 8.34
CA LEU A 9 17.47 1.22 8.50
C LEU A 9 17.60 1.88 9.88
N TYR A 10 17.74 1.11 10.96
CA TYR A 10 17.94 1.69 12.29
C TYR A 10 19.22 2.51 12.39
N LYS A 11 20.33 2.05 11.79
CA LYS A 11 21.56 2.85 11.71
C LYS A 11 21.31 4.17 10.97
N LYS A 12 20.56 4.13 9.88
CA LYS A 12 20.21 5.33 9.12
C LYS A 12 19.31 6.28 9.92
N ILE A 13 18.33 5.75 10.65
CA ILE A 13 17.48 6.55 11.55
C ILE A 13 18.35 7.25 12.59
N HIS A 14 19.24 6.51 13.26
CA HIS A 14 20.12 7.08 14.27
C HIS A 14 21.10 8.12 13.70
N GLU A 15 21.60 7.92 12.48
CA GLU A 15 22.40 8.93 11.77
C GLU A 15 21.59 10.21 11.49
N LEU A 16 20.33 10.06 11.08
CA LEU A 16 19.44 11.20 10.80
C LEU A 16 19.06 11.94 12.08
N GLU A 17 18.79 11.23 13.18
CA GLU A 17 18.53 11.83 14.51
C GLU A 17 19.69 12.71 14.96
N ARG A 18 20.93 12.22 14.87
CA ARG A 18 22.12 13.02 15.19
C ARG A 18 22.28 14.24 14.28
N GLY A 19 21.91 14.11 13.00
CA GLY A 19 21.91 15.23 12.06
C GLY A 19 20.87 16.30 12.43
N LEU A 20 19.68 15.87 12.88
CA LEU A 20 18.64 16.76 13.37
C LEU A 20 19.08 17.51 14.64
N ASP A 21 19.68 16.80 15.59
CA ASP A 21 20.22 17.40 16.82
C ASP A 21 21.30 18.45 16.49
N ALA A 22 22.16 18.17 15.50
CA ALA A 22 23.18 19.10 15.04
C ALA A 22 22.57 20.36 14.38
N LYS A 23 21.53 20.20 13.54
CA LYS A 23 20.79 21.34 12.95
C LYS A 23 20.17 22.22 14.04
N GLN A 24 19.52 21.61 15.02
CA GLN A 24 18.91 22.34 16.14
C GLN A 24 19.95 23.08 16.99
N ALA A 25 21.13 22.50 17.19
CA ALA A 25 22.24 23.18 17.88
C ALA A 25 22.74 24.40 17.09
N LEU A 26 22.85 24.30 15.77
CA LEU A 26 23.25 25.40 14.89
C LEU A 26 22.20 26.52 14.86
N GLU A 27 20.90 26.19 14.80
CA GLU A 27 19.80 27.16 14.92
C GLU A 27 19.86 27.93 16.26
N LEU A 28 20.14 27.22 17.36
CA LEU A 28 20.34 27.83 18.68
C LEU A 28 21.56 28.76 18.72
N GLU A 29 22.67 28.37 18.09
CA GLU A 29 23.90 29.18 18.01
C GLU A 29 23.67 30.47 17.22
N ILE A 30 22.97 30.39 16.07
CA ILE A 30 22.57 31.55 15.27
C ILE A 30 21.73 32.52 16.12
N GLU A 31 20.74 32.04 16.86
CA GLU A 31 19.91 32.89 17.73
C GLU A 31 20.70 33.50 18.89
N GLN A 32 21.67 32.77 19.46
CA GLN A 32 22.58 33.32 20.47
C GLN A 32 23.45 34.44 19.92
N LEU A 33 24.02 34.25 18.71
CA LEU A 33 24.84 35.26 18.03
C LEU A 33 24.01 36.51 17.64
N ARG A 34 22.77 36.32 17.16
CA ARG A 34 21.82 37.42 16.91
C ARG A 34 21.54 38.23 18.18
N GLY A 35 21.28 37.55 19.30
CA GLY A 35 21.06 38.19 20.59
C GLY A 35 22.29 38.96 21.10
N ALA A 36 23.47 38.37 21.02
CA ALA A 36 24.73 39.02 21.41
C ALA A 36 25.01 40.29 20.59
N LEU A 37 24.78 40.22 19.27
CA LEU A 37 24.93 41.34 18.35
C LEU A 37 23.92 42.47 18.64
N GLN A 38 22.67 42.12 18.98
CA GLN A 38 21.65 43.09 19.36
C GLN A 38 22.02 43.87 20.63
N VAL A 39 22.58 43.19 21.64
CA VAL A 39 23.06 43.80 22.89
C VAL A 39 24.25 44.73 22.62
N MET A 40 25.25 44.27 21.86
CA MET A 40 26.43 45.10 21.53
C MET A 40 26.06 46.37 20.76
N ASN A 41 25.05 46.33 19.87
CA ASN A 41 24.56 47.51 19.15
C ASN A 41 23.94 48.58 20.06
N HIS A 42 23.47 48.24 21.27
CA HIS A 42 22.92 49.20 22.23
C HIS A 42 23.98 49.90 23.08
N ILE A 43 25.22 49.42 23.07
CA ILE A 43 26.34 49.99 23.84
C ILE A 43 27.07 51.00 22.94
N GLY A 44 26.53 52.22 22.89
CA GLY A 44 26.86 53.27 21.90
C GLY A 44 28.25 53.92 21.96
N ASP A 45 29.18 53.45 22.80
CA ASP A 45 30.55 54.00 22.86
C ASP A 45 31.56 52.85 23.03
N THR A 46 31.88 52.21 21.90
CA THR A 46 32.62 50.95 21.84
C THR A 46 34.06 51.18 21.37
N ASP A 47 35.02 50.61 22.09
CA ASP A 47 36.45 50.74 21.83
C ASP A 47 36.84 50.07 20.48
N LEU A 48 37.99 50.43 19.89
CA LEU A 48 38.38 49.93 18.55
C LEU A 48 38.43 48.39 18.48
N GLU A 49 38.75 47.76 19.61
CA GLU A 49 38.82 46.31 19.77
C GLU A 49 37.43 45.65 19.84
N GLU A 50 36.44 46.32 20.42
CA GLU A 50 35.05 45.84 20.48
C GLU A 50 34.37 45.94 19.11
N LYS A 51 34.70 46.97 18.31
CA LYS A 51 34.28 47.07 16.90
C LYS A 51 34.79 45.91 16.05
N LYS A 52 36.05 45.48 16.24
CA LYS A 52 36.60 44.30 15.55
C LYS A 52 35.89 43.01 15.92
N LYS A 53 35.56 42.82 17.20
CA LYS A 53 34.78 41.67 17.68
C LYS A 53 33.36 41.65 17.10
N LEU A 54 32.73 42.82 17.01
CA LEU A 54 31.40 42.96 16.42
C LEU A 54 31.39 42.57 14.94
N GLU A 55 32.38 43.02 14.16
CA GLU A 55 32.51 42.63 12.74
C GLU A 55 32.82 41.13 12.57
N ALA A 56 33.63 40.53 13.45
CA ALA A 56 33.87 39.09 13.42
C ALA A 56 32.59 38.27 13.69
N ILE A 57 31.77 38.68 14.67
CA ILE A 57 30.49 38.02 14.99
C ILE A 57 29.50 38.16 13.81
N LYS A 58 29.46 39.32 13.14
CA LYS A 58 28.64 39.50 11.93
C LYS A 58 29.01 38.53 10.82
N MET A 59 30.31 38.37 10.55
CA MET A 59 30.79 37.48 9.50
C MET A 59 30.47 36.02 9.82
N ASP A 60 30.72 35.57 11.06
CA ASP A 60 30.42 34.19 11.49
C ASP A 60 28.92 33.90 11.48
N LEU A 61 28.10 34.87 11.91
CA LEU A 61 26.64 34.77 11.83
C LEU A 61 26.18 34.64 10.37
N GLN A 62 26.71 35.47 9.48
CA GLN A 62 26.36 35.42 8.06
C GLN A 62 26.76 34.07 7.44
N GLU A 63 27.95 33.56 7.73
CA GLU A 63 28.42 32.26 7.24
C GLU A 63 27.50 31.12 7.70
N LYS A 64 27.13 31.09 8.98
CA LYS A 64 26.21 30.07 9.54
C LYS A 64 24.78 30.19 8.99
N GLU A 65 24.29 31.41 8.78
CA GLU A 65 22.98 31.64 8.16
C GLU A 65 22.95 31.14 6.70
N GLU A 66 24.01 31.42 5.94
CA GLU A 66 24.17 30.92 4.56
C GLU A 66 24.29 29.38 4.51
N GLU A 67 25.01 28.76 5.46
CA GLU A 67 25.12 27.30 5.59
C GLU A 67 23.74 26.67 5.87
N LEU A 68 23.00 27.20 6.85
CA LEU A 68 21.67 26.72 7.20
C LEU A 68 20.69 26.86 6.01
N GLU A 69 20.70 28.00 5.32
CA GLU A 69 19.87 28.20 4.11
C GLU A 69 20.21 27.17 3.01
N GLY A 70 21.50 26.88 2.82
CA GLY A 70 21.97 25.84 1.89
C GLY A 70 21.47 24.43 2.26
N GLU A 71 21.52 24.06 3.53
CA GLU A 71 20.99 22.78 4.03
C GLU A 71 19.47 22.66 3.85
N GLU A 72 18.73 23.73 4.14
CA GLU A 72 17.27 23.76 3.98
C GLU A 72 16.85 23.66 2.52
N ALA A 73 17.54 24.38 1.62
CA ALA A 73 17.32 24.28 0.18
C ALA A 73 17.60 22.86 -0.34
N LEU A 74 18.65 22.21 0.16
CA LEU A 74 18.97 20.83 -0.18
C LEU A 74 17.89 19.86 0.33
N LEU A 75 17.41 20.04 1.57
CA LEU A 75 16.33 19.24 2.14
C LEU A 75 15.05 19.36 1.31
N GLN A 76 14.64 20.57 0.95
CA GLN A 76 13.47 20.80 0.09
C GLN A 76 13.64 20.12 -1.28
N SER A 77 14.82 20.20 -1.89
CA SER A 77 15.13 19.53 -3.15
C SER A 77 15.01 18.01 -3.04
N LEU A 78 15.50 17.42 -1.95
CA LEU A 78 15.40 15.98 -1.68
C LEU A 78 13.94 15.54 -1.47
N ILE A 79 13.15 16.31 -0.71
CA ILE A 79 11.72 16.05 -0.52
C ILE A 79 10.98 16.05 -1.87
N ILE A 80 11.25 17.05 -2.72
CA ILE A 80 10.63 17.14 -4.05
C ILE A 80 11.02 15.93 -4.92
N LYS A 81 12.29 15.52 -4.88
CA LYS A 81 12.77 14.35 -5.65
C LYS A 81 12.18 13.04 -5.15
N GLU A 82 12.09 12.86 -3.84
CA GLU A 82 11.50 11.69 -3.20
C GLU A 82 10.03 11.56 -3.61
N ARG A 83 9.25 12.65 -3.47
CA ARG A 83 7.84 12.68 -3.88
C ARG A 83 7.65 12.29 -5.34
N LYS A 84 8.42 12.91 -6.24
CA LYS A 84 8.39 12.57 -7.67
C LYS A 84 8.70 11.09 -7.93
N SER A 85 9.74 10.56 -7.29
CA SER A 85 10.12 9.15 -7.47
C SER A 85 9.06 8.20 -6.89
N ASN A 86 8.46 8.54 -5.75
CA ASN A 86 7.38 7.77 -5.16
C ASN A 86 6.14 7.78 -6.06
N ASP A 87 5.77 8.93 -6.61
CA ASP A 87 4.65 9.05 -7.56
C ASP A 87 4.86 8.14 -8.78
N GLU A 88 6.07 8.15 -9.38
CA GLU A 88 6.42 7.26 -10.49
C GLU A 88 6.31 5.77 -10.11
N LEU A 89 6.73 5.39 -8.90
CA LEU A 89 6.61 4.02 -8.41
C LEU A 89 5.16 3.60 -8.17
N GLN A 90 4.34 4.49 -7.61
CA GLN A 90 2.92 4.25 -7.40
C GLN A 90 2.19 4.12 -8.73
N ASP A 91 2.48 4.99 -9.70
CA ASP A 91 1.92 4.94 -11.04
C ASP A 91 2.33 3.67 -11.78
N ALA A 92 3.59 3.25 -11.68
CA ALA A 92 4.04 1.97 -12.23
C ALA A 92 3.27 0.79 -11.60
N ARG A 93 3.06 0.81 -10.28
CA ARG A 93 2.27 -0.21 -9.58
C ARG A 93 0.81 -0.22 -10.05
N LYS A 94 0.16 0.94 -10.13
CA LYS A 94 -1.22 1.08 -10.64
C LYS A 94 -1.35 0.55 -12.07
N LYS A 95 -0.42 0.93 -12.96
CA LYS A 95 -0.38 0.45 -14.35
C LYS A 95 -0.22 -1.06 -14.42
N LEU A 96 0.63 -1.65 -13.58
CA LEU A 96 0.81 -3.11 -13.52
C LEU A 96 -0.44 -3.82 -13.02
N ILE A 97 -1.11 -3.29 -12.00
CA ILE A 97 -2.38 -3.84 -11.49
C ILE A 97 -3.44 -3.82 -12.61
N SER A 98 -3.58 -2.68 -13.28
CA SER A 98 -4.51 -2.53 -14.41
C SER A 98 -4.19 -3.48 -15.55
N TRP A 99 -2.90 -3.62 -15.92
CA TRP A 99 -2.45 -4.49 -17.00
C TRP A 99 -2.64 -5.99 -16.70
N ILE A 100 -2.34 -6.43 -15.47
CA ILE A 100 -2.60 -7.82 -15.05
C ILE A 100 -4.11 -8.09 -15.05
N GLY A 101 -4.91 -7.08 -14.65
CA GLY A 101 -6.36 -7.13 -14.68
C GLY A 101 -6.92 -8.16 -13.71
N CYS A 102 -7.61 -9.17 -14.24
CA CYS A 102 -8.36 -10.12 -13.42
C CYS A 102 -7.45 -10.98 -12.52
N PRO A 103 -7.82 -11.16 -11.23
CA PRO A 103 -7.13 -12.09 -10.33
C PRO A 103 -7.06 -13.51 -10.91
N ASN A 104 -5.84 -14.05 -10.99
CA ASN A 104 -5.59 -15.43 -11.38
C ASN A 104 -4.69 -16.11 -10.35
N ALA A 105 -5.32 -16.82 -9.41
CA ALA A 105 -4.62 -17.54 -8.34
C ALA A 105 -3.70 -18.67 -8.84
N ARG A 106 -3.78 -19.07 -10.13
CA ARG A 106 -2.84 -20.05 -10.72
C ARG A 106 -1.52 -19.41 -11.16
N ALA A 107 -1.49 -18.09 -11.35
CA ALA A 107 -0.28 -17.38 -11.69
C ALA A 107 0.58 -17.16 -10.43
N ALA A 108 1.90 -17.18 -10.59
CA ALA A 108 2.82 -16.96 -9.46
C ALA A 108 2.68 -15.54 -8.89
N ILE A 109 2.47 -14.56 -9.77
CA ILE A 109 2.18 -13.18 -9.43
C ILE A 109 0.90 -12.78 -10.14
N SER A 110 -0.06 -12.24 -9.40
CA SER A 110 -1.31 -11.71 -9.94
C SER A 110 -1.87 -10.64 -9.00
N VAL A 111 -3.02 -10.06 -9.34
CA VAL A 111 -3.73 -9.13 -8.47
C VAL A 111 -4.52 -9.92 -7.43
N LYS A 112 -4.48 -9.47 -6.17
CA LYS A 112 -5.34 -9.93 -5.08
C LYS A 112 -6.25 -8.77 -4.67
N MET A 113 -7.53 -9.05 -4.47
CA MET A 113 -8.47 -8.05 -3.93
C MET A 113 -8.45 -8.16 -2.41
N MET A 114 -7.79 -7.22 -1.73
CA MET A 114 -7.71 -7.20 -0.27
C MET A 114 -9.09 -6.93 0.32
N GLY A 115 -9.52 -7.74 1.28
CA GLY A 115 -10.86 -7.65 1.86
C GLY A 115 -11.97 -8.33 1.07
N LYS A 116 -11.63 -9.07 0.00
CA LYS A 116 -12.62 -9.83 -0.77
C LYS A 116 -12.85 -11.21 -0.19
N LEU A 117 -14.10 -11.54 0.11
CA LEU A 117 -14.47 -12.86 0.58
C LEU A 117 -14.32 -13.92 -0.54
N ALA A 118 -13.63 -15.01 -0.21
CA ALA A 118 -13.59 -16.18 -1.07
C ALA A 118 -14.96 -16.87 -1.04
N ILE A 119 -15.46 -17.34 -2.19
CA ILE A 119 -16.77 -18.00 -2.27
C ILE A 119 -16.75 -19.44 -1.73
N LYS A 120 -15.59 -20.11 -1.76
CA LYS A 120 -15.48 -21.55 -1.43
C LYS A 120 -15.95 -21.90 -0.01
N PRO A 121 -15.56 -21.17 1.06
CA PRO A 121 -16.05 -21.45 2.40
C PRO A 121 -17.58 -21.37 2.51
N PHE A 122 -18.19 -20.42 1.80
CA PHE A 122 -19.64 -20.26 1.76
C PHE A 122 -20.32 -21.40 0.98
N GLU A 123 -19.70 -21.90 -0.09
CA GLU A 123 -20.19 -23.10 -0.81
C GLU A 123 -20.12 -24.35 0.07
N GLU A 124 -19.09 -24.49 0.89
CA GLU A 124 -18.93 -25.60 1.84
C GLU A 124 -19.94 -25.51 2.99
N ALA A 125 -20.14 -24.31 3.55
CA ALA A 125 -21.17 -24.07 4.56
C ALA A 125 -22.59 -24.32 4.01
N ALA A 126 -22.89 -23.84 2.80
CA ALA A 126 -24.19 -24.09 2.16
C ALA A 126 -24.42 -25.59 1.92
N LYS A 127 -23.40 -26.33 1.45
CA LYS A 127 -23.50 -27.79 1.28
C LYS A 127 -23.85 -28.51 2.58
N ARG A 128 -23.22 -28.12 3.69
CA ARG A 128 -23.48 -28.70 5.02
C ARG A 128 -24.95 -28.48 5.42
N LYS A 129 -25.43 -27.24 5.34
CA LYS A 129 -26.85 -26.90 5.63
C LYS A 129 -27.85 -27.76 4.86
N PHE A 130 -27.67 -27.91 3.54
CA PHE A 130 -28.57 -28.74 2.72
C PHE A 130 -28.41 -30.25 2.93
N SER A 131 -27.29 -30.71 3.48
CA SER A 131 -27.08 -32.13 3.81
C SER A 131 -27.76 -32.51 5.12
N ASP A 132 -27.86 -31.56 6.06
CA ASP A 132 -28.49 -31.74 7.37
C ASP A 132 -30.02 -31.61 7.32
N GLU A 133 -30.57 -30.97 6.27
CA GLU A 133 -32.01 -30.89 6.03
C GLU A 133 -32.58 -32.22 5.50
N VAL A 134 -33.07 -33.05 6.42
CA VAL A 134 -33.58 -34.42 6.21
C VAL A 134 -34.72 -34.56 5.18
N ASN A 135 -35.36 -33.47 4.73
CA ASN A 135 -36.59 -33.50 3.93
C ASN A 135 -36.58 -32.70 2.61
N VAL A 136 -35.41 -32.30 2.10
CA VAL A 136 -35.34 -31.50 0.85
C VAL A 136 -34.76 -32.34 -0.30
N LYS A 137 -35.32 -32.17 -1.51
CA LYS A 137 -34.75 -32.73 -2.75
C LYS A 137 -33.25 -32.43 -2.81
N PRO A 138 -32.39 -33.34 -3.29
CA PRO A 138 -30.94 -33.13 -3.31
C PRO A 138 -30.64 -31.77 -3.93
N ALA A 139 -30.09 -30.86 -3.11
CA ALA A 139 -29.85 -29.50 -3.54
C ALA A 139 -28.96 -29.53 -4.77
N THR A 140 -29.44 -28.95 -5.87
CA THR A 140 -28.62 -28.92 -7.09
C THR A 140 -27.38 -28.06 -6.82
N LYS A 141 -26.28 -28.36 -7.51
CA LYS A 141 -25.05 -27.55 -7.46
C LYS A 141 -25.33 -26.05 -7.68
N LYS A 142 -26.35 -25.73 -8.48
CA LYS A 142 -26.80 -24.34 -8.74
C LYS A 142 -27.45 -23.71 -7.51
N THR A 143 -28.32 -24.43 -6.81
CA THR A 143 -28.97 -23.96 -5.57
C THR A 143 -27.94 -23.62 -4.50
N ILE A 144 -26.99 -24.54 -4.27
CA ILE A 144 -25.89 -24.35 -3.32
C ILE A 144 -25.03 -23.12 -3.68
N SER A 145 -24.71 -22.97 -4.97
CA SER A 145 -23.91 -21.83 -5.44
C SER A 145 -24.65 -20.50 -5.28
N ASN A 146 -25.97 -20.46 -5.49
CA ASN A 146 -26.77 -19.26 -5.27
C ASN A 146 -26.85 -18.91 -3.78
N GLU A 147 -27.14 -19.89 -2.92
CA GLU A 147 -27.17 -19.69 -1.46
C GLU A 147 -25.83 -19.15 -0.94
N ALA A 148 -24.72 -19.75 -1.37
CA ALA A 148 -23.38 -19.29 -1.00
C ALA A 148 -23.11 -17.84 -1.43
N LYS A 149 -23.63 -17.41 -2.60
CA LYS A 149 -23.49 -16.03 -3.07
C LYS A 149 -24.32 -15.06 -2.25
N GLU A 150 -25.55 -15.42 -1.89
CA GLU A 150 -26.41 -14.60 -1.03
C GLU A 150 -25.77 -14.43 0.36
N LEU A 151 -25.33 -15.53 0.98
CA LEU A 151 -24.61 -15.50 2.26
C LEU A 151 -23.36 -14.63 2.18
N ARG A 152 -22.53 -14.82 1.15
CA ARG A 152 -21.34 -13.99 0.96
C ARG A 152 -21.70 -12.51 0.80
N SER A 153 -22.70 -12.19 -0.02
CA SER A 153 -23.15 -10.81 -0.25
C SER A 153 -23.59 -10.14 1.05
N HIS A 154 -24.34 -10.86 1.88
CA HIS A 154 -24.77 -10.39 3.19
C HIS A 154 -23.58 -10.04 4.09
N TRP A 155 -22.55 -10.90 4.14
CA TRP A 155 -21.33 -10.60 4.90
C TRP A 155 -20.48 -9.49 4.29
N GLU A 156 -20.44 -9.36 2.95
CA GLU A 156 -19.77 -8.24 2.29
C GLU A 156 -20.42 -6.89 2.65
N GLN A 157 -21.73 -6.85 2.92
CA GLN A 157 -22.40 -5.64 3.40
C GLN A 157 -21.96 -5.28 4.82
N TYR A 158 -21.88 -6.27 5.72
CA TYR A 158 -21.37 -6.03 7.06
C TYR A 158 -19.92 -5.53 7.05
N LEU A 159 -19.03 -6.14 6.25
CA LEU A 159 -17.63 -5.71 6.15
C LEU A 159 -17.50 -4.22 5.77
N ARG A 160 -18.42 -3.72 4.94
CA ARG A 160 -18.47 -2.33 4.46
C ARG A 160 -19.15 -1.38 5.43
N ASP A 161 -19.93 -1.87 6.38
CA ASP A 161 -20.63 -1.04 7.36
C ASP A 161 -19.64 -0.39 8.33
N PRO A 162 -19.48 0.95 8.32
CA PRO A 162 -18.57 1.62 9.25
C PRO A 162 -18.99 1.47 10.71
N LYS A 163 -20.27 1.18 10.99
CA LYS A 163 -20.78 0.97 12.35
C LYS A 163 -20.32 -0.36 12.94
N TRP A 164 -19.88 -1.31 12.12
CA TRP A 164 -19.36 -2.59 12.59
C TRP A 164 -17.84 -2.63 12.47
N HIS A 165 -17.20 -2.37 13.61
CA HIS A 165 -15.75 -2.36 13.75
C HIS A 165 -15.33 -3.31 14.89
N PRO A 166 -15.28 -4.62 14.62
CA PRO A 166 -15.00 -5.64 15.65
C PRO A 166 -13.50 -5.70 15.98
N PHE A 167 -12.92 -4.58 16.40
CA PHE A 167 -11.52 -4.48 16.79
C PHE A 167 -11.40 -3.88 18.19
N LYS A 168 -10.35 -4.29 18.89
CA LYS A 168 -9.99 -3.81 20.22
C LYS A 168 -8.53 -3.40 20.27
N ILE A 169 -8.24 -2.41 21.10
CA ILE A 169 -6.87 -1.95 21.32
C ILE A 169 -6.25 -2.79 22.45
N VAL A 170 -5.10 -3.39 22.16
CA VAL A 170 -4.27 -4.09 23.15
C VAL A 170 -2.89 -3.42 23.23
N LEU A 171 -2.31 -3.42 24.42
CA LEU A 171 -0.96 -2.90 24.63
C LEU A 171 0.06 -4.01 24.35
N ASP A 172 0.79 -3.88 23.23
CA ASP A 172 1.93 -4.75 22.92
C ASP A 172 3.23 -3.98 23.17
N LYS A 173 3.96 -4.36 24.22
CA LYS A 173 5.23 -3.72 24.64
C LYS A 173 5.12 -2.20 24.79
N GLY A 174 4.00 -1.73 25.34
CA GLY A 174 3.72 -0.30 25.55
C GLY A 174 3.16 0.44 24.34
N ASN A 175 3.06 -0.19 23.17
CA ASN A 175 2.44 0.40 21.99
C ASN A 175 0.99 -0.09 21.83
N PRO A 176 0.01 0.80 21.68
CA PRO A 176 -1.36 0.39 21.39
C PRO A 176 -1.43 -0.22 19.99
N LYS A 177 -1.94 -1.46 19.90
CA LYS A 177 -2.19 -2.18 18.65
C LYS A 177 -3.63 -2.58 18.57
N GLU A 178 -4.25 -2.29 17.44
CA GLU A 178 -5.59 -2.72 17.14
C GLU A 178 -5.58 -4.18 16.65
N ILE A 179 -6.34 -5.04 17.32
CA ILE A 179 -6.48 -6.45 16.99
C ILE A 179 -7.96 -6.79 16.81
N LEU A 180 -8.24 -7.76 15.95
CA LEU A 180 -9.59 -8.25 15.73
C LEU A 180 -10.15 -8.88 17.01
N ASP A 181 -11.34 -8.47 17.42
CA ASP A 181 -12.03 -9.05 18.56
C ASP A 181 -12.83 -10.29 18.16
N LEU A 182 -12.26 -11.48 18.38
CA LEU A 182 -12.88 -12.75 18.03
C LEU A 182 -14.13 -13.08 18.87
N GLU A 183 -14.34 -12.36 19.98
CA GLU A 183 -15.53 -12.51 20.84
C GLU A 183 -16.70 -11.60 20.43
N ASP A 184 -16.54 -10.81 19.35
CA ASP A 184 -17.61 -10.00 18.78
C ASP A 184 -18.87 -10.85 18.52
N GLU A 185 -20.03 -10.29 18.86
CA GLU A 185 -21.31 -10.99 18.80
C GLU A 185 -21.59 -11.57 17.40
N LYS A 186 -21.34 -10.79 16.34
CA LYS A 186 -21.59 -11.21 14.96
C LYS A 186 -20.57 -12.25 14.50
N LEU A 187 -19.29 -12.09 14.85
CA LEU A 187 -18.26 -13.10 14.53
C LEU A 187 -18.53 -14.43 15.24
N ARG A 188 -18.98 -14.39 16.50
CA ARG A 188 -19.37 -15.59 17.25
C ARG A 188 -20.61 -16.26 16.64
N SER A 189 -21.63 -15.49 16.28
CA SER A 189 -22.83 -16.02 15.59
C SER A 189 -22.46 -16.67 14.26
N LEU A 190 -21.62 -15.99 13.46
CA LEU A 190 -21.11 -16.48 12.18
C LEU A 190 -20.43 -17.85 12.32
N LYS A 191 -19.56 -17.99 13.33
CA LYS A 191 -18.85 -19.23 13.60
C LYS A 191 -19.81 -20.36 13.95
N ASN A 192 -20.80 -20.08 14.79
CA ASN A 192 -21.81 -21.06 15.22
C ASN A 192 -22.73 -21.50 14.05
N GLU A 193 -23.10 -20.58 13.15
CA GLU A 193 -24.07 -20.84 12.09
C GLU A 193 -23.46 -21.41 10.80
N LEU A 194 -22.28 -20.93 10.41
CA LEU A 194 -21.64 -21.25 9.13
C LEU A 194 -20.33 -22.03 9.28
N GLY A 195 -19.80 -22.12 10.50
CA GLY A 195 -18.59 -22.86 10.84
C GLY A 195 -17.30 -22.04 10.71
N ASP A 196 -16.21 -22.66 11.14
CA ASP A 196 -14.88 -22.04 11.27
C ASP A 196 -14.33 -21.50 9.93
N GLU A 197 -14.55 -22.22 8.82
CA GLU A 197 -14.03 -21.83 7.50
C GLU A 197 -14.57 -20.47 7.03
N VAL A 198 -15.86 -20.20 7.28
CA VAL A 198 -16.48 -18.93 6.91
C VAL A 198 -16.04 -17.83 7.88
N HIS A 199 -15.99 -18.13 9.18
CA HIS A 199 -15.47 -17.23 10.19
C HIS A 199 -14.04 -16.76 9.84
N ASP A 200 -13.14 -17.68 9.51
CA ASP A 200 -11.75 -17.38 9.19
C ASP A 200 -11.61 -16.56 7.90
N ALA A 201 -12.47 -16.82 6.91
CA ALA A 201 -12.53 -16.01 5.69
C ALA A 201 -12.97 -14.56 5.97
N VAL A 202 -13.99 -14.38 6.82
CA VAL A 202 -14.47 -13.04 7.22
C VAL A 202 -13.45 -12.32 8.10
N ALA A 203 -12.86 -13.01 9.07
CA ALA A 203 -11.80 -12.46 9.93
C ALA A 203 -10.57 -12.02 9.12
N THR A 204 -10.16 -12.82 8.12
CA THR A 204 -9.07 -12.46 7.21
C THR A 204 -9.44 -11.22 6.40
N ALA A 205 -10.64 -11.17 5.82
CA ALA A 205 -11.09 -10.01 5.06
C ALA A 205 -11.16 -8.73 5.91
N LEU A 206 -11.62 -8.82 7.16
CA LEU A 206 -11.62 -7.69 8.10
C LEU A 206 -10.21 -7.16 8.36
N LYS A 207 -9.25 -8.06 8.64
CA LYS A 207 -7.84 -7.69 8.84
C LYS A 207 -7.25 -7.02 7.61
N GLU A 208 -7.52 -7.57 6.42
CA GLU A 208 -7.06 -6.99 5.16
C GLU A 208 -7.68 -5.61 4.87
N LEU A 209 -8.97 -5.42 5.15
CA LEU A 209 -9.59 -4.10 5.02
C LEU A 209 -8.99 -3.10 6.00
N ASN A 210 -8.70 -3.50 7.23
CA ASN A 210 -8.11 -2.60 8.23
C ASN A 210 -6.64 -2.24 7.91
N GLU A 211 -5.88 -3.18 7.36
CA GLU A 211 -4.48 -2.95 6.98
C GLU A 211 -4.36 -2.07 5.73
N TYR A 212 -5.21 -2.29 4.72
CA TYR A 212 -5.07 -1.64 3.41
C TYR A 212 -5.99 -0.43 3.23
N ASN A 213 -7.14 -0.38 3.90
CA ASN A 213 -8.14 0.67 3.72
C ASN A 213 -9.00 0.88 4.99
N PRO A 214 -8.39 1.25 6.12
CA PRO A 214 -9.10 1.31 7.41
C PRO A 214 -10.30 2.26 7.38
N SER A 215 -10.15 3.42 6.74
CA SER A 215 -11.22 4.43 6.65
C SER A 215 -12.25 4.11 5.57
N GLY A 216 -11.82 3.67 4.39
CA GLY A 216 -12.71 3.50 3.23
C GLY A 216 -13.47 2.18 3.20
N ARG A 217 -12.95 1.12 3.84
CA ARG A 217 -13.59 -0.21 3.96
C ARG A 217 -14.04 -0.84 2.63
N TYR A 218 -13.50 -0.40 1.50
CA TYR A 218 -13.67 -1.02 0.19
C TYR A 218 -12.45 -1.83 -0.20
N GLN A 219 -12.67 -2.82 -1.07
CA GLN A 219 -11.63 -3.74 -1.53
C GLN A 219 -10.57 -3.00 -2.35
N ILE A 220 -9.30 -3.19 -2.02
CA ILE A 220 -8.17 -2.60 -2.76
C ILE A 220 -7.46 -3.70 -3.55
N PRO A 221 -7.21 -3.52 -4.86
CA PRO A 221 -6.37 -4.42 -5.63
C PRO A 221 -4.90 -4.23 -5.25
N GLU A 222 -4.20 -5.34 -5.00
CA GLU A 222 -2.78 -5.34 -4.64
C GLU A 222 -2.00 -6.36 -5.47
N LEU A 223 -0.75 -6.05 -5.80
CA LEU A 223 0.15 -7.00 -6.45
C LEU A 223 0.56 -8.08 -5.45
N TRP A 224 0.26 -9.34 -5.75
CA TRP A 224 0.43 -10.43 -4.81
C TRP A 224 1.29 -11.56 -5.39
N ASN A 225 2.26 -12.01 -4.60
CA ASN A 225 3.02 -13.21 -4.87
C ASN A 225 2.32 -14.38 -4.18
N TYR A 226 1.56 -15.16 -4.96
CA TYR A 226 0.79 -16.29 -4.45
C TYR A 226 1.67 -17.47 -4.01
N LYS A 227 2.92 -17.54 -4.47
CA LYS A 227 3.87 -18.56 -4.01
C LYS A 227 4.41 -18.27 -2.62
N GLU A 228 4.65 -17.00 -2.32
CA GLU A 228 5.20 -16.57 -1.03
C GLU A 228 4.13 -16.09 -0.04
N GLY A 229 2.87 -15.96 -0.49
CA GLY A 229 1.76 -15.54 0.38
C GLY A 229 1.91 -14.11 0.88
N ARG A 230 2.54 -13.21 0.10
CA ARG A 230 2.77 -11.81 0.48
C ARG A 230 2.63 -10.85 -0.70
N LYS A 231 2.59 -9.55 -0.40
CA LYS A 231 2.68 -8.48 -1.39
C LYS A 231 3.94 -8.65 -2.26
N ALA A 232 3.74 -8.53 -3.57
CA ALA A 232 4.82 -8.60 -4.55
C ALA A 232 5.50 -7.23 -4.70
N SER A 233 6.83 -7.25 -4.74
CA SER A 233 7.62 -6.07 -5.08
C SER A 233 7.54 -5.78 -6.58
N LEU A 234 7.73 -4.52 -6.96
CA LEU A 234 7.79 -4.13 -8.39
C LEU A 234 8.88 -4.90 -9.15
N LYS A 235 10.03 -5.14 -8.51
CA LYS A 235 11.13 -5.93 -9.06
C LYS A 235 10.71 -7.37 -9.40
N GLU A 236 9.98 -8.02 -8.49
CA GLU A 236 9.44 -9.36 -8.72
C GLU A 236 8.44 -9.37 -9.87
N CYS A 237 7.53 -8.40 -9.89
CA CYS A 237 6.53 -8.25 -10.95
C CYS A 237 7.20 -8.07 -12.33
N VAL A 238 8.15 -7.14 -12.46
CA VAL A 238 8.89 -6.91 -13.71
C VAL A 238 9.66 -8.17 -14.13
N SER A 239 10.33 -8.83 -13.20
CA SER A 239 11.06 -10.08 -13.47
C SER A 239 10.13 -11.19 -13.98
N TYR A 240 8.95 -11.31 -13.37
CA TYR A 240 7.92 -12.25 -13.81
C TYR A 240 7.42 -11.93 -15.22
N LEU A 241 7.10 -10.66 -15.51
CA LEU A 241 6.65 -10.22 -16.83
C LEU A 241 7.70 -10.48 -17.92
N LEU A 242 8.97 -10.16 -17.66
CA LEU A 242 10.07 -10.43 -18.59
C LEU A 242 10.21 -11.93 -18.88
N LYS A 243 10.01 -12.79 -17.88
CA LYS A 243 10.02 -14.24 -18.06
C LYS A 243 8.86 -14.70 -18.94
N GLN A 244 7.64 -14.23 -18.69
CA GLN A 244 6.46 -14.54 -19.51
C GLN A 244 6.66 -14.10 -20.97
N TRP A 245 7.18 -12.90 -21.18
CA TRP A 245 7.46 -12.36 -22.50
C TRP A 245 8.50 -13.20 -23.28
N LYS A 246 9.60 -13.60 -22.61
CA LYS A 246 10.62 -14.47 -23.21
C LYS A 246 10.06 -15.83 -23.62
N GLN A 247 9.24 -16.44 -22.77
CA GLN A 247 8.58 -17.72 -23.07
C GLN A 247 7.65 -17.59 -24.29
N HIS A 248 6.83 -16.55 -24.33
CA HIS A 248 5.93 -16.29 -25.46
C HIS A 248 6.70 -16.04 -26.78
N LYS A 249 7.84 -15.32 -26.72
CA LYS A 249 8.69 -15.09 -27.90
C LYS A 249 9.37 -16.38 -28.40
N SER A 250 9.74 -17.30 -27.51
CA SER A 250 10.33 -18.59 -27.89
C SER A 250 9.29 -19.49 -28.57
N ASN A 251 8.09 -19.56 -28.02
CA ASN A 251 7.01 -20.38 -28.57
C ASN A 251 6.62 -19.95 -29.99
N LYS A 252 6.58 -18.64 -30.27
CA LYS A 252 6.30 -18.12 -31.62
C LYS A 252 7.35 -18.53 -32.67
N ARG A 253 8.62 -18.68 -32.30
CA ARG A 253 9.67 -19.12 -33.24
C ARG A 253 9.54 -20.61 -33.56
N ASN A 254 9.13 -21.40 -32.58
CA ASN A 254 8.95 -22.84 -32.73
C ASN A 254 7.67 -23.19 -33.51
N THR A 255 6.63 -22.33 -33.50
CA THR A 255 5.41 -22.55 -34.29
C THR A 255 5.58 -22.22 -35.78
N CYS A 256 6.53 -21.34 -36.15
CA CYS A 256 6.81 -21.01 -37.56
C CYS A 256 7.77 -21.99 -38.25
N SER A 257 8.47 -22.83 -37.50
CA SER A 257 9.43 -23.81 -38.04
C SER A 257 8.80 -25.19 -38.33
N GLY A 258 7.50 -25.36 -38.06
CA GLY A 258 6.81 -26.66 -38.18
C GLY A 258 5.63 -26.71 -39.17
N VAL A 259 5.37 -25.66 -39.96
CA VAL A 259 4.24 -25.67 -40.92
C VAL A 259 4.75 -25.36 -42.31
N GLY A 260 4.95 -26.42 -43.10
CA GLY A 260 5.03 -26.30 -44.56
C GLY A 260 3.77 -25.63 -45.10
N ASN A 261 3.98 -24.62 -45.96
CA ASN A 261 3.03 -24.00 -46.86
C ASN A 261 1.55 -24.01 -46.45
N LYS A 262 1.14 -23.04 -45.63
CA LYS A 262 -0.17 -22.40 -45.78
C LYS A 262 0.01 -20.89 -45.70
N VAL A 263 -0.27 -20.23 -46.82
CA VAL A 263 -0.40 -18.77 -46.91
C VAL A 263 -1.54 -18.36 -45.98
N CYS A 264 -1.22 -17.75 -44.84
CA CYS A 264 -2.21 -17.08 -44.00
C CYS A 264 -2.23 -15.60 -44.37
N HIS A 265 -3.26 -15.20 -45.12
CA HIS A 265 -3.70 -13.81 -45.13
C HIS A 265 -4.19 -13.46 -43.71
N SER A 266 -3.30 -12.92 -42.89
CA SER A 266 -3.70 -12.27 -41.65
C SER A 266 -4.23 -10.89 -41.99
N TYR A 267 -5.55 -10.75 -42.06
CA TYR A 267 -6.19 -9.45 -41.91
C TYR A 267 -5.88 -8.96 -40.49
N ARG A 268 -4.95 -8.02 -40.41
CA ARG A 268 -4.49 -7.40 -39.18
C ARG A 268 -5.39 -6.21 -38.93
N GLU A 269 -6.52 -6.42 -38.24
CA GLU A 269 -7.27 -5.27 -37.73
C GLU A 269 -6.52 -4.68 -36.54
N ALA A 270 -6.03 -3.48 -36.79
CA ALA A 270 -5.28 -2.64 -35.88
C ALA A 270 -6.21 -2.07 -34.80
N ARG A 271 -6.43 -2.82 -33.72
CA ARG A 271 -6.70 -2.24 -32.39
C ARG A 271 -5.96 -3.06 -31.35
N GLY A 272 -4.94 -2.45 -30.76
CA GLY A 272 -4.12 -3.03 -29.69
C GLY A 272 -4.87 -3.16 -28.36
N GLU A 273 -6.03 -3.80 -28.37
CA GLU A 273 -6.81 -4.12 -27.17
C GLU A 273 -6.71 -5.61 -26.90
N PHE A 274 -6.06 -5.98 -25.81
CA PHE A 274 -6.26 -7.29 -25.18
C PHE A 274 -7.66 -7.30 -24.58
N VAL A 275 -8.65 -7.65 -25.39
CA VAL A 275 -10.00 -7.93 -24.87
C VAL A 275 -9.91 -9.23 -24.09
N CYS A 276 -9.84 -9.13 -22.76
CA CYS A 276 -10.09 -10.26 -21.89
C CYS A 276 -11.55 -10.68 -22.11
N CYS A 277 -11.75 -11.85 -22.71
CA CYS A 277 -13.07 -12.44 -22.87
C CYS A 277 -13.54 -12.97 -21.50
N CYS A 278 -13.94 -12.05 -20.64
CA CYS A 278 -14.78 -12.27 -19.46
C CYS A 278 -15.56 -10.98 -19.25
N SER A 279 -16.76 -10.92 -19.81
CA SER A 279 -17.73 -9.86 -19.56
C SER A 279 -17.97 -9.74 -18.05
N CYS A 280 -17.33 -8.76 -17.43
CA CYS A 280 -17.66 -8.22 -16.11
C CYS A 280 -17.56 -6.69 -16.25
N TYR A 281 -18.50 -6.11 -17.00
CA TYR A 281 -18.83 -4.70 -16.89
C TYR A 281 -19.34 -4.46 -15.46
N TYR A 282 -18.53 -3.85 -14.61
CA TYR A 282 -19.04 -3.03 -13.52
C TYR A 282 -18.76 -1.59 -13.93
N GLY A 283 -19.81 -0.94 -14.43
CA GLY A 283 -19.81 0.50 -14.66
C GLY A 283 -19.76 1.21 -13.32
N TYR A 284 -18.71 2.01 -13.14
CA TYR A 284 -18.71 3.18 -12.29
C TYR A 284 -17.83 4.21 -12.99
N ASP A 285 -18.43 4.95 -13.93
CA ASP A 285 -17.96 6.27 -14.31
C ASP A 285 -18.29 7.21 -13.15
N GLN A 286 -17.35 7.39 -12.24
CA GLN A 286 -17.28 8.54 -11.34
C GLN A 286 -15.85 9.08 -11.39
N PRO A 287 -15.67 10.40 -11.57
CA PRO A 287 -14.34 11.00 -11.55
C PRO A 287 -13.78 10.84 -10.13
N MET A 288 -12.77 9.99 -9.98
CA MET A 288 -11.97 9.94 -8.76
C MET A 288 -11.12 11.22 -8.68
N LEU A 289 -11.68 12.29 -8.12
CA LEU A 289 -10.86 13.29 -7.44
C LEU A 289 -10.28 12.61 -6.20
N TRP A 290 -9.02 12.19 -6.28
CA TRP A 290 -8.21 11.86 -5.10
C TRP A 290 -7.54 13.14 -4.59
N ASP A 291 -8.35 14.12 -4.18
CA ASP A 291 -7.87 15.10 -3.21
C ASP A 291 -8.22 14.53 -1.84
N SER A 292 -7.19 13.98 -1.18
CA SER A 292 -7.00 13.92 0.28
C SER A 292 -5.92 12.87 0.57
N ASP A 293 -4.68 13.33 0.51
CA ASP A 293 -3.50 12.65 1.03
C ASP A 293 -3.53 12.75 2.57
N PRO A 294 -3.59 11.64 3.35
CA PRO A 294 -3.60 11.70 4.81
C PRO A 294 -2.25 12.14 5.41
N LEU A 295 -1.22 12.35 4.59
CA LEU A 295 0.09 12.82 5.03
C LEU A 295 0.22 14.36 4.99
N ARG A 296 -0.89 15.09 4.77
CA ARG A 296 -0.87 16.55 4.67
C ARG A 296 -0.94 17.28 6.04
N ASP A 297 -1.27 16.60 7.13
CA ASP A 297 -1.42 17.22 8.48
C ASP A 297 -0.55 16.54 9.55
N ILE A 298 0.76 16.45 9.32
CA ILE A 298 1.75 16.33 10.39
C ILE A 298 2.73 17.47 10.16
N PHE A 299 2.84 18.39 11.11
CA PHE A 299 3.47 19.72 11.07
C PHE A 299 2.53 20.89 10.71
N VAL A 300 1.62 21.19 11.64
CA VAL A 300 1.34 22.57 12.11
C VAL A 300 1.50 22.57 13.63
#